data_AF-G5J9T5-F1
#
_entry.id   AF-G5J9T5-F1
#
_cell.length_a   1.000
_cell.length_b   1.000
_cell.length_c   1.000
_cell.angle_alpha   90.00
_cell.angle_beta   90.00
_cell.angle_gamma   90.00
#
_symmetry.space_group_name_H-M   'P 1'
#
loop_
_entity.id
_entity.type
_entity.pdbx_description
1 polymer ?
#
loop_
_entity_poly.entity_id
_entity_poly.type
_entity_poly.pdbx_seq_one_letter_code
_entity_poly.pdbx_strand_id
1 'polypeptide(L)'
;MTNLISIFKKRVQENPNSSAYIFLPDGDKKEKNITYLELWNRTSLIANYLRYEVNKKSRVLLLYPQGLEFLTAFLGCLNADIIAVPAYPPKGNQKMSRLQAIIKNCQPDVILTTSSLLEKVKSKLGQIIDSNQIKCICTDQLGTISEELADNLTIDNEIAFLQYTSGSTG
;
A
#
# COMPACT_ATOMS: atom_id res chain seq x y z
N MET A 1 3.62 20.80 -11.31
CA MET A 1 2.94 20.80 -10.00
C MET A 1 3.66 19.79 -9.11
N THR A 2 4.00 20.18 -7.88
CA THR A 2 4.86 19.36 -7.00
C THR A 2 4.01 18.54 -6.04
N ASN A 3 4.07 17.21 -6.16
CA ASN A 3 3.49 16.24 -5.22
C ASN A 3 4.56 15.23 -4.72
N LEU A 4 4.21 14.39 -3.76
CA LEU A 4 5.14 13.43 -3.15
C LEU A 4 5.80 12.50 -4.19
N ILE A 5 5.05 12.01 -5.16
CA ILE A 5 5.57 11.12 -6.21
C ILE A 5 6.52 11.85 -7.15
N SER A 6 6.23 13.10 -7.52
CA SER A 6 7.13 13.91 -8.35
C SER A 6 8.47 14.19 -7.64
N ILE A 7 8.43 14.45 -6.33
CA ILE A 7 9.64 14.62 -5.50
C ILE A 7 10.40 13.29 -5.42
N PHE A 8 9.69 12.17 -5.20
CA PHE A 8 10.31 10.85 -5.13
C PHE A 8 11.00 10.49 -6.46
N LYS A 9 10.33 10.65 -7.61
CA LYS A 9 10.91 10.47 -8.95
C LYS A 9 12.17 11.30 -9.13
N LYS A 10 12.14 12.59 -8.74
CA LYS A 10 13.31 13.47 -8.81
C LYS A 10 14.48 12.92 -7.99
N ARG A 11 14.24 12.44 -6.76
CA ARG A 11 15.28 11.83 -5.92
C ARG A 11 15.85 10.54 -6.51
N VAL A 12 15.02 9.73 -7.18
CA VAL A 12 15.47 8.53 -7.89
C VAL A 12 16.42 8.87 -9.02
N GLN A 13 16.14 9.94 -9.78
CA GLN A 13 17.01 10.41 -10.86
C GLN A 13 18.32 11.00 -10.34
N GLU A 14 18.27 11.78 -9.26
CA GLU A 14 19.45 12.45 -8.70
C GLU A 14 20.36 11.50 -7.89
N ASN A 15 19.77 10.52 -7.18
CA ASN A 15 20.49 9.70 -6.19
C ASN A 15 20.04 8.22 -6.21
N PRO A 16 20.08 7.51 -7.36
CA PRO A 16 19.45 6.20 -7.51
C PRO A 16 19.97 5.14 -6.53
N ASN A 17 21.28 5.16 -6.26
CA ASN A 17 21.97 4.16 -5.43
C ASN A 17 22.09 4.57 -3.96
N SER A 18 21.64 5.77 -3.59
CA SER A 18 21.65 6.20 -2.19
C SER A 18 20.53 5.52 -1.41
N SER A 19 20.77 5.25 -0.13
CA SER A 19 19.76 4.73 0.80
C SER A 19 18.55 5.66 0.85
N ALA A 20 17.37 5.15 0.51
CA ALA A 20 16.11 5.88 0.60
C ALA A 20 15.41 5.62 1.94
N TYR A 21 15.48 4.38 2.44
CA TYR A 21 14.86 3.99 3.70
C TYR A 21 15.63 2.85 4.35
N ILE A 22 15.81 2.93 5.67
CA ILE A 22 16.38 1.86 6.49
C ILE A 22 15.34 1.44 7.52
N PHE A 23 14.91 0.18 7.47
CA PHE A 23 14.01 -0.40 8.45
C PHE A 23 14.79 -1.21 9.49
N LEU A 24 14.49 -0.98 10.77
CA LEU A 24 15.10 -1.62 11.93
C LEU A 24 14.05 -2.50 12.63
N PRO A 25 13.90 -3.80 12.30
CA PRO A 25 12.90 -4.68 12.90
C PRO A 25 13.13 -4.93 14.39
N ASP A 26 14.41 -5.01 14.80
CA ASP A 26 14.86 -5.36 16.15
C ASP A 26 15.80 -4.28 16.74
N GLY A 27 15.68 -3.03 16.29
CA GLY A 27 16.68 -1.96 16.55
C GLY A 27 17.93 -2.10 15.67
N ASP A 28 19.11 -1.74 16.19
CA ASP A 28 20.35 -1.52 15.40
C ASP A 28 20.99 -2.80 14.81
N LYS A 29 20.47 -4.00 15.10
CA LYS A 29 21.19 -5.26 14.79
C LYS A 29 20.83 -5.89 13.44
N LYS A 30 19.71 -5.49 12.84
CA LYS A 30 19.26 -6.03 11.55
C LYS A 30 18.68 -4.90 10.73
N GLU A 31 19.49 -4.30 9.88
CA GLU A 31 19.01 -3.22 9.01
C GLU A 31 18.52 -3.80 7.69
N LYS A 32 17.31 -3.44 7.27
CA LYS A 32 16.86 -3.60 5.89
C LYS A 32 16.97 -2.24 5.20
N ASN A 33 18.02 -2.06 4.41
CA ASN A 33 18.19 -0.88 3.57
C ASN A 33 17.51 -1.10 2.20
N ILE A 34 16.97 -0.04 1.62
CA ILE A 34 16.52 0.01 0.24
C ILE A 34 16.98 1.32 -0.39
N THR A 35 17.57 1.23 -1.58
CA THR A 35 17.98 2.39 -2.36
C THR A 35 16.78 3.09 -3.00
N TYR A 36 16.96 4.33 -3.48
CA TYR A 36 15.90 5.05 -4.19
C TYR A 36 15.41 4.27 -5.42
N LEU A 37 16.33 3.73 -6.22
CA LEU A 37 15.99 2.97 -7.43
C LEU A 37 15.22 1.68 -7.11
N GLU A 38 15.66 0.93 -6.10
CA GLU A 38 14.96 -0.30 -5.68
C GLU A 38 13.55 0.00 -5.14
N LEU A 39 13.40 1.07 -4.35
CA LEU A 39 12.11 1.50 -3.82
C LEU A 39 11.18 1.94 -4.96
N TRP A 40 11.72 2.64 -5.97
CA TRP A 40 10.98 3.07 -7.15
C TRP A 40 10.48 1.89 -7.97
N ASN A 41 11.34 0.89 -8.21
CA ASN A 41 10.96 -0.30 -8.98
C ASN A 41 9.81 -1.07 -8.30
N ARG A 42 9.90 -1.27 -6.98
CA ARG A 42 8.83 -1.92 -6.21
C ARG A 42 7.53 -1.10 -6.19
N THR A 43 7.65 0.22 -6.02
CA THR A 43 6.52 1.17 -6.07
C THR A 43 5.83 1.14 -7.42
N SER A 44 6.60 1.18 -8.50
CA SER A 44 6.10 1.20 -9.88
C SER A 44 5.43 -0.10 -10.27
N LEU A 45 5.97 -1.23 -9.80
CA LEU A 45 5.34 -2.54 -10.01
C LEU A 45 3.93 -2.59 -9.42
N ILE A 46 3.77 -2.17 -8.15
CA ILE A 46 2.46 -2.13 -7.49
C ILE A 46 1.55 -1.12 -8.19
N ALA A 47 2.07 0.05 -8.57
CA ALA A 47 1.29 1.08 -9.24
C ALA A 47 0.74 0.61 -10.59
N ASN A 48 1.58 -0.02 -11.41
CA ASN A 48 1.17 -0.58 -12.70
C ASN A 48 0.09 -1.64 -12.52
N TYR A 49 0.29 -2.57 -11.57
CA TYR A 49 -0.70 -3.57 -11.24
C TYR A 49 -2.07 -2.94 -10.89
N LEU A 50 -2.07 -1.96 -9.98
CA LEU A 50 -3.30 -1.30 -9.54
C LEU A 50 -4.02 -0.56 -10.68
N ARG A 51 -3.29 0.05 -11.62
CA ARG A 51 -3.89 0.75 -12.78
C ARG A 51 -4.65 -0.20 -13.72
N TYR A 52 -4.23 -1.46 -13.82
CA TYR A 52 -4.97 -2.48 -14.58
C TYR A 52 -6.14 -3.05 -13.77
N GLU A 53 -5.99 -3.10 -12.44
CA GLU A 53 -6.92 -3.82 -11.56
C GLU A 53 -8.13 -2.98 -11.12
N VAL A 54 -7.93 -1.68 -10.90
CA VAL A 54 -8.96 -0.78 -10.33
C VAL A 54 -9.00 0.56 -11.06
N ASN A 55 -10.11 1.27 -10.91
CA ASN A 55 -10.26 2.62 -11.43
C ASN A 55 -9.44 3.63 -10.61
N LYS A 56 -9.06 4.75 -11.24
CA LYS A 56 -8.50 5.89 -10.49
C LYS A 56 -9.41 6.28 -9.34
N LYS A 57 -8.82 6.72 -8.24
CA LYS A 57 -9.51 7.12 -7.00
C LYS A 57 -10.30 6.00 -6.30
N SER A 58 -10.14 4.74 -6.73
CA SER A 58 -10.53 3.58 -5.92
C SER A 58 -9.83 3.61 -4.57
N ARG A 59 -10.46 2.99 -3.56
CA ARG A 59 -9.89 2.92 -2.21
C ARG A 59 -9.24 1.57 -2.04
N VAL A 60 -7.98 1.59 -1.61
CA VAL A 60 -7.18 0.37 -1.44
C VAL A 60 -6.72 0.28 0.00
N LEU A 61 -7.20 -0.74 0.70
CA LEU A 61 -6.88 -0.99 2.10
C LEU A 61 -5.52 -1.68 2.21
N LEU A 62 -4.60 -1.08 2.95
CA LEU A 62 -3.23 -1.59 3.13
C LEU A 62 -3.14 -2.32 4.47
N LEU A 63 -2.94 -3.64 4.45
CA LEU A 63 -2.78 -4.49 5.63
C LEU A 63 -1.40 -5.13 5.63
N TYR A 64 -0.44 -4.47 6.28
CA TYR A 64 0.96 -4.89 6.29
C TYR A 64 1.54 -4.98 7.70
N PRO A 65 2.57 -5.83 7.91
CA PRO A 65 3.41 -5.66 9.08
C PRO A 65 4.17 -4.32 8.97
N GLN A 66 4.82 -3.91 10.06
CA GLN A 66 5.77 -2.80 9.98
C GLN A 66 6.96 -3.23 9.12
N GLY A 67 7.29 -2.44 8.11
CA GLY A 67 8.36 -2.80 7.18
C GLY A 67 8.31 -2.02 5.86
N LEU A 68 9.22 -2.40 4.96
CA LEU A 68 9.35 -1.82 3.63
C LEU A 68 8.14 -2.11 2.75
N GLU A 69 7.48 -3.24 2.98
CA GLU A 69 6.33 -3.72 2.21
C GLU A 69 5.17 -2.72 2.29
N PHE A 70 4.89 -2.17 3.48
CA PHE A 70 3.90 -1.11 3.66
C PHE A 70 4.27 0.14 2.87
N LEU A 71 5.52 0.62 3.01
CA LEU A 71 5.99 1.83 2.34
C LEU A 71 5.89 1.70 0.82
N THR A 72 6.30 0.56 0.27
CA THR A 72 6.20 0.28 -1.18
C THR A 72 4.77 0.27 -1.66
N ALA A 73 3.84 -0.33 -0.92
CA ALA A 73 2.43 -0.39 -1.30
C ALA A 73 1.74 0.98 -1.18
N PHE A 74 2.07 1.75 -0.15
CA PHE A 74 1.57 3.12 0.03
C PHE A 74 1.99 4.02 -1.13
N LEU A 75 3.30 4.08 -1.43
CA LEU A 75 3.80 4.85 -2.57
C LEU A 75 3.24 4.33 -3.90
N GLY A 76 3.04 3.00 -4.01
CA GLY A 76 2.44 2.38 -5.20
C GLY A 76 1.02 2.87 -5.46
N CYS A 77 0.20 2.98 -4.41
CA CYS A 77 -1.14 3.56 -4.53
C CYS A 77 -1.10 5.01 -5.00
N LEU A 78 -0.24 5.83 -4.38
CA LEU A 78 -0.12 7.24 -4.77
C LEU A 78 0.37 7.41 -6.21
N ASN A 79 1.32 6.57 -6.64
CA ASN A 79 1.82 6.56 -8.01
C ASN A 79 0.77 6.05 -9.02
N ALA A 80 -0.24 5.30 -8.56
CA ALA A 80 -1.37 4.85 -9.37
C ALA A 80 -2.60 5.79 -9.35
N ASP A 81 -2.53 6.91 -8.63
CA ASP A 81 -3.66 7.80 -8.39
C ASP A 81 -4.83 7.10 -7.66
N ILE A 82 -4.47 6.26 -6.69
CA ILE A 82 -5.36 5.46 -5.85
C ILE A 82 -5.36 6.00 -4.43
N ILE A 83 -6.54 6.02 -3.80
CA ILE A 83 -6.71 6.46 -2.42
C ILE A 83 -6.25 5.33 -1.49
N ALA A 84 -5.06 5.48 -0.92
CA ALA A 84 -4.55 4.53 0.05
C ALA A 84 -5.36 4.61 1.37
N VAL A 85 -5.65 3.46 1.97
CA VAL A 85 -6.28 3.39 3.30
C VAL A 85 -5.38 2.56 4.21
N PRO A 86 -4.41 3.18 4.92
CA PRO A 86 -3.57 2.46 5.86
C PRO A 86 -4.35 1.92 7.06
N ALA A 87 -4.21 0.62 7.34
CA ALA A 87 -4.72 0.02 8.58
C ALA A 87 -3.75 -1.04 9.10
N TYR A 88 -3.80 -1.31 10.40
CA TYR A 88 -2.97 -2.36 10.99
C TYR A 88 -3.65 -3.72 10.82
N PRO A 89 -2.88 -4.78 10.45
CA PRO A 89 -3.41 -6.12 10.48
C PRO A 89 -3.76 -6.49 11.92
N PRO A 90 -4.80 -7.31 12.12
CA PRO A 90 -5.26 -7.66 13.46
C PRO A 90 -4.18 -8.41 14.25
N LYS A 91 -3.86 -7.96 15.47
CA LYS A 91 -2.90 -8.62 16.37
C LYS A 91 -3.63 -9.53 17.37
N GLY A 92 -3.15 -10.77 17.55
CA GLY A 92 -3.71 -11.73 18.52
C GLY A 92 -5.24 -11.78 18.54
N ASN A 93 -5.81 -11.63 19.75
CA ASN A 93 -7.25 -11.60 20.04
C ASN A 93 -7.88 -10.20 19.98
N GLN A 94 -7.23 -9.20 19.37
CA GLN A 94 -7.83 -7.86 19.26
C GLN A 94 -9.16 -7.90 18.51
N LYS A 95 -10.13 -7.11 19.00
CA LYS A 95 -11.47 -7.00 18.41
C LYS A 95 -11.38 -6.50 16.96
N MET A 96 -11.94 -7.28 16.04
CA MET A 96 -11.99 -6.95 14.61
C MET A 96 -12.88 -5.74 14.29
N SER A 97 -13.71 -5.32 15.24
CA SER A 97 -14.67 -4.22 15.13
C SER A 97 -14.12 -2.97 14.43
N ARG A 98 -12.88 -2.56 14.73
CA ARG A 98 -12.26 -1.40 14.09
C ARG A 98 -12.02 -1.62 12.59
N LEU A 99 -11.42 -2.75 12.21
CA LEU A 99 -11.11 -3.01 10.81
C LEU A 99 -12.39 -3.22 9.99
N GLN A 100 -13.39 -3.88 10.58
CA GLN A 100 -14.71 -4.02 9.97
C GLN A 100 -15.40 -2.66 9.77
N ALA A 101 -15.31 -1.75 10.75
CA ALA A 101 -15.85 -0.40 10.64
C ALA A 101 -15.14 0.41 9.55
N ILE A 102 -13.80 0.30 9.46
CA ILE A 102 -13.03 0.92 8.38
C ILE A 102 -13.51 0.39 7.02
N ILE A 103 -13.55 -0.93 6.83
CA ILE A 103 -13.99 -1.54 5.56
C ILE A 103 -15.41 -1.12 5.20
N LYS A 104 -16.33 -1.11 6.16
CA LYS A 104 -17.71 -0.66 5.95
C LYS A 104 -17.79 0.81 5.54
N ASN A 105 -16.91 1.66 6.06
CA ASN A 105 -16.91 3.09 5.79
C ASN A 105 -16.19 3.45 4.48
N CYS A 106 -15.01 2.89 4.21
CA CYS A 106 -14.26 3.21 2.98
C CYS A 106 -14.65 2.36 1.78
N GLN A 107 -15.29 1.20 1.97
CA GLN A 107 -15.69 0.28 0.87
C GLN A 107 -14.54 0.09 -0.14
N PRO A 108 -13.43 -0.53 0.29
CA PRO A 108 -12.25 -0.66 -0.55
C PRO A 108 -12.50 -1.68 -1.66
N ASP A 109 -12.01 -1.39 -2.86
CA ASP A 109 -12.08 -2.31 -4.01
C ASP A 109 -11.05 -3.45 -3.84
N VAL A 110 -9.91 -3.14 -3.22
CA VAL A 110 -8.78 -4.05 -3.04
C VAL A 110 -8.22 -3.95 -1.61
N ILE A 111 -7.80 -5.09 -1.08
CA ILE A 111 -6.90 -5.21 0.06
C ILE A 111 -5.52 -5.63 -0.43
N LEU A 112 -4.51 -4.81 -0.18
CA LEU A 112 -3.11 -5.19 -0.38
C LEU A 112 -2.50 -5.71 0.93
N THR A 113 -1.79 -6.83 0.83
CA THR A 113 -1.14 -7.52 1.96
C THR A 113 0.11 -8.26 1.47
N THR A 114 0.79 -8.98 2.36
CA THR A 114 1.80 -9.99 2.00
C THR A 114 1.21 -11.39 1.99
N SER A 115 1.84 -12.31 1.27
CA SER A 115 1.51 -13.74 1.26
C SER A 115 1.52 -14.35 2.67
N SER A 116 2.48 -13.93 3.51
CA SER A 116 2.61 -14.35 4.90
C SER A 116 1.45 -13.92 5.81
N LEU A 117 0.68 -12.89 5.42
CA LEU A 117 -0.48 -12.41 6.17
C LEU A 117 -1.82 -12.82 5.54
N LEU A 118 -1.82 -13.33 4.30
CA LEU A 118 -3.04 -13.59 3.55
C LEU A 118 -4.02 -14.51 4.30
N GLU A 119 -3.54 -15.63 4.83
CA GLU A 119 -4.38 -16.57 5.59
C GLU A 119 -5.00 -15.93 6.84
N LYS A 120 -4.25 -15.05 7.50
CA LYS A 120 -4.75 -14.33 8.67
C LYS A 120 -5.80 -13.28 8.29
N VAL A 121 -5.62 -12.62 7.15
CA VAL A 121 -6.59 -11.67 6.59
C VAL A 121 -7.88 -12.41 6.22
N LYS A 122 -7.78 -13.49 5.44
CA LYS A 122 -8.92 -14.31 5.00
C LYS A 122 -9.68 -14.94 6.17
N SER A 123 -8.98 -15.53 7.14
CA SER A 123 -9.64 -16.15 8.30
C SER A 123 -10.46 -15.15 9.14
N LYS A 124 -10.03 -13.89 9.22
CA LYS A 124 -10.68 -12.86 10.05
C LYS A 124 -11.66 -11.97 9.29
N LEU A 125 -11.49 -11.81 7.99
CA LEU A 125 -12.29 -10.91 7.15
C LEU A 125 -13.01 -11.61 6.00
N GLY A 126 -12.85 -12.92 5.81
CA GLY A 126 -13.34 -13.67 4.64
C GLY A 126 -14.80 -13.40 4.32
N GLN A 127 -15.70 -13.47 5.31
CA GLN A 127 -17.12 -13.17 5.10
C GLN A 127 -17.36 -11.76 4.53
N ILE A 128 -16.64 -10.75 5.03
CA ILE A 128 -16.77 -9.35 4.58
C ILE A 128 -16.15 -9.19 3.20
N ILE A 129 -14.99 -9.81 2.96
CA ILE A 129 -14.29 -9.83 1.67
C ILE A 129 -15.23 -10.41 0.60
N ASP A 130 -15.80 -11.59 0.86
CA ASP A 130 -16.66 -12.30 -0.08
C ASP A 130 -17.97 -11.53 -0.33
N SER A 131 -18.62 -11.04 0.74
CA SER A 131 -19.90 -10.32 0.62
C SER A 131 -19.79 -8.99 -0.13
N ASN A 132 -18.63 -8.34 -0.07
CA ASN A 132 -18.38 -7.06 -0.75
C ASN A 132 -17.52 -7.24 -2.02
N GLN A 133 -17.23 -8.49 -2.42
CA GLN A 133 -16.41 -8.84 -3.60
C GLN A 133 -15.03 -8.14 -3.62
N ILE A 134 -14.44 -7.93 -2.44
CA ILE A 134 -13.15 -7.25 -2.28
C ILE A 134 -12.04 -8.20 -2.73
N LYS A 135 -11.12 -7.74 -3.57
CA LYS A 135 -9.98 -8.57 -3.99
C LYS A 135 -8.84 -8.47 -2.98
N CYS A 136 -8.23 -9.59 -2.61
CA CYS A 136 -7.02 -9.62 -1.78
C CYS A 136 -5.80 -9.95 -2.63
N ILE A 137 -4.80 -9.06 -2.61
CA ILE A 137 -3.59 -9.17 -3.44
C ILE A 137 -2.34 -9.17 -2.56
N CYS A 138 -1.46 -10.11 -2.83
CA CYS A 138 -0.15 -10.24 -2.18
C CYS A 138 0.91 -9.50 -2.99
N THR A 139 1.37 -8.34 -2.50
CA THR A 139 2.32 -7.52 -3.26
C THR A 139 3.72 -8.13 -3.39
N ASP A 140 4.07 -9.06 -2.51
CA ASP A 140 5.30 -9.86 -2.53
C ASP A 140 5.26 -11.01 -3.55
N GLN A 141 4.12 -11.24 -4.21
CA GLN A 141 3.94 -12.26 -5.24
C GLN A 141 3.66 -11.66 -6.62
N LEU A 142 3.73 -10.33 -6.77
CA LEU A 142 3.56 -9.69 -8.07
C LEU A 142 4.74 -10.03 -8.97
N GLY A 143 4.46 -10.67 -10.10
CA GLY A 143 5.45 -10.86 -11.16
C GLY A 143 5.75 -9.55 -11.88
N THR A 144 6.90 -9.47 -12.55
CA THR A 144 7.29 -8.29 -13.33
C THR A 144 6.28 -8.04 -14.45
N ILE A 145 5.58 -6.89 -14.40
CA ILE A 145 4.71 -6.47 -15.49
C ILE A 145 5.60 -5.86 -16.58
N SER A 146 5.54 -6.44 -17.78
CA SER A 146 6.40 -6.07 -18.92
C SER A 146 6.05 -4.73 -19.58
N GLU A 147 4.94 -4.11 -19.19
CA GLU A 147 4.45 -2.87 -19.79
C GLU A 147 4.59 -1.72 -18.80
N GLU A 148 5.51 -0.81 -19.10
CA GLU A 148 5.51 0.54 -18.53
C GLU A 148 4.25 1.27 -19.02
N LEU A 149 3.15 1.17 -18.27
CA LEU A 149 2.04 2.09 -18.46
C LEU A 149 2.53 3.52 -18.24
N ALA A 150 2.42 4.30 -19.31
CA ALA A 150 3.09 5.57 -19.53
C ALA A 150 3.10 6.51 -18.31
N ASP A 151 4.27 7.13 -18.13
CA ASP A 151 4.65 8.08 -17.10
C ASP A 151 3.85 9.41 -17.07
N ASN A 152 2.83 9.53 -17.94
CA ASN A 152 2.05 10.74 -18.18
C ASN A 152 0.73 10.79 -17.38
N LEU A 153 0.63 10.06 -16.28
CA LEU A 153 -0.47 10.26 -15.36
C LEU A 153 -0.29 11.57 -14.62
N THR A 154 -1.17 12.53 -14.94
CA THR A 154 -1.36 13.69 -14.08
C THR A 154 -2.03 13.19 -12.81
N ILE A 155 -1.25 13.07 -11.74
CA ILE A 155 -1.78 12.81 -10.39
C ILE A 155 -2.48 14.10 -9.98
N ASP A 156 -3.79 14.04 -9.88
CA ASP A 156 -4.61 15.19 -9.50
C ASP A 156 -4.36 15.57 -8.03
N ASN A 157 -4.54 16.84 -7.69
CA ASN A 157 -4.34 17.39 -6.33
C ASN A 157 -5.47 17.01 -5.34
N GLU A 158 -6.12 15.86 -5.56
CA GLU A 158 -7.20 15.36 -4.72
C GLU A 158 -6.67 14.51 -3.54
N ILE A 159 -7.55 13.69 -2.97
CA ILE A 159 -7.29 12.84 -1.81
C ILE A 159 -6.23 11.79 -2.15
N ALA A 160 -5.13 11.80 -1.41
CA ALA A 160 -4.05 10.82 -1.51
C ALA A 160 -4.32 9.57 -0.65
N PHE A 161 -4.80 9.76 0.58
CA PHE A 161 -5.06 8.66 1.51
C PHE A 161 -6.11 9.04 2.57
N LEU A 162 -6.73 8.02 3.16
CA LEU A 162 -7.64 8.17 4.30
C LEU A 162 -6.95 7.71 5.59
N GLN A 163 -6.80 8.63 6.55
CA GLN A 163 -6.21 8.34 7.85
C GLN A 163 -7.31 8.14 8.90
N TYR A 164 -7.58 6.89 9.28
CA TYR A 164 -8.47 6.59 10.40
C TYR A 164 -7.75 6.74 11.74
N THR A 165 -8.32 7.52 12.65
CA THR A 165 -7.80 7.72 14.03
C THR A 165 -8.51 6.80 15.02
N SER A 166 -7.99 6.68 16.24
CA SER A 166 -8.47 5.73 17.27
C SER A 166 -9.91 6.00 17.74
N GLY A 167 -10.49 7.16 17.43
CA GLY A 167 -11.90 7.46 17.70
C GLY A 167 -12.23 7.41 19.19
N SER A 168 -11.76 8.38 19.97
CA SER A 168 -12.07 8.49 21.40
C SER A 168 -13.42 9.13 21.71
N THR A 169 -14.22 9.48 20.69
CA THR A 169 -15.44 10.31 20.82
C THR A 169 -16.65 9.74 20.08
N GLY A 170 -16.69 8.42 19.83
CA GLY A 170 -17.79 7.73 19.16
C GLY A 170 -18.78 7.11 20.13
#